data_AF-A0A7G6X3N3-F1
#
_entry.id   AF-A0A7G6X3N3-F1
#
_cell.length_a   1.000
_cell.length_b   1.000
_cell.length_c   1.000
_cell.angle_alpha   90.00
_cell.angle_beta   90.00
_cell.angle_gamma   90.00
#
_symmetry.space_group_name_H-M   'P 1'
#
loop_
_entity.id
_entity.type
_entity.pdbx_description
1 polymer ?
#
loop_
_entity_poly.entity_id
_entity_poly.type
_entity_poly.pdbx_seq_one_letter_code
_entity_poly.pdbx_strand_id
1 'polypeptide(L)'
;MTTHCSWLRKSSILGLVLTLTAVPAVAGPVAVSYACQADTKFGHQHFSLRQGVGASAPAVVKPGATFDVVVNADSGALPGEVKGFKVKEVRELSLRVPIPANSSYVGATLSGGSGLGSTPSVEAAGGVVTIKVAGPIPGGAGYQLPSLTVQLRAGRSGAIETSLQGTSFDNPGLTLQATIKWKFVTIKSAVACYPDPNSPLTHTDIRATQ
;
A
#
# COMPACT_ATOMS: atom_id res chain seq x y z
N MET A 1 5.24 81.64 19.57
CA MET A 1 4.00 81.20 18.87
C MET A 1 4.43 80.76 17.48
N THR A 2 4.71 79.46 17.28
CA THR A 2 5.07 78.76 16.02
C THR A 2 5.50 77.32 16.40
N THR A 3 4.59 76.37 16.65
CA THR A 3 4.04 75.34 15.76
C THR A 3 5.05 74.70 14.79
N HIS A 4 5.57 73.50 15.13
CA HIS A 4 6.21 72.57 14.18
C HIS A 4 5.42 71.27 14.10
N CYS A 5 5.12 70.90 12.85
CA CYS A 5 4.20 69.87 12.39
C CYS A 5 4.87 68.49 12.34
N SER A 6 4.24 67.46 12.91
CA SER A 6 4.67 66.06 12.87
C SER A 6 4.01 65.34 11.68
N TRP A 7 4.83 64.77 10.80
CA TRP A 7 4.37 63.95 9.67
C TRP A 7 4.26 62.48 10.08
N LEU A 8 3.04 61.95 10.16
CA LEU A 8 2.77 60.50 10.22
C LEU A 8 2.83 59.90 8.81
N ARG A 9 3.80 59.01 8.56
CA ARG A 9 3.79 58.12 7.38
C ARG A 9 2.97 56.86 7.72
N LYS A 10 1.82 56.70 7.06
CA LYS A 10 1.05 55.44 7.03
C LYS A 10 1.72 54.46 6.06
N SER A 11 2.36 53.42 6.59
CA SER A 11 2.76 52.25 5.79
C SER A 11 1.56 51.31 5.64
N SER A 12 1.05 51.19 4.43
CA SER A 12 0.06 50.17 4.07
C SER A 12 0.80 48.88 3.74
N ILE A 13 0.59 47.83 4.53
CA ILE A 13 1.14 46.50 4.27
C ILE A 13 0.12 45.74 3.41
N LEU A 14 0.45 45.52 2.14
CA LEU A 14 -0.26 44.57 1.28
C LEU A 14 0.02 43.15 1.80
N GLY A 15 -1.03 42.47 2.28
CA GLY A 15 -0.96 41.05 2.64
C GLY A 15 -0.93 40.16 1.40
N LEU A 16 0.19 39.47 1.19
CA LEU A 16 0.33 38.40 0.20
C LEU A 16 -0.35 37.13 0.75
N VAL A 17 -1.49 36.73 0.19
CA VAL A 17 -2.17 35.48 0.53
C VAL A 17 -1.43 34.34 -0.20
N LEU A 18 -0.64 33.56 0.55
CA LEU A 18 0.05 32.37 0.04
C LEU A 18 -0.87 31.15 0.18
N THR A 19 -1.48 30.68 -0.92
CA THR A 19 -2.25 29.43 -0.92
C THR A 19 -1.28 28.24 -0.94
N LEU A 20 -1.02 27.64 0.23
CA LEU A 20 -0.28 26.38 0.34
C LEU A 20 -1.13 25.22 -0.21
N THR A 21 -0.83 24.76 -1.41
CA THR A 21 -1.32 23.48 -1.93
C THR A 21 -0.60 22.35 -1.20
N ALA A 22 -1.33 21.43 -0.58
CA ALA A 22 -0.74 20.25 0.08
C ALA A 22 0.01 19.42 -0.96
N VAL A 23 1.35 19.45 -0.92
CA VAL A 23 2.18 18.64 -1.81
C VAL A 23 2.17 17.20 -1.29
N PRO A 24 1.93 16.19 -2.14
CA PRO A 24 2.06 14.79 -1.73
C PRO A 24 3.47 14.52 -1.23
N ALA A 25 3.59 13.93 -0.03
CA ALA A 25 4.82 13.27 0.36
C ALA A 25 4.88 11.96 -0.42
N VAL A 26 5.85 11.87 -1.32
CA VAL A 26 6.10 10.66 -2.08
C VAL A 26 7.16 9.88 -1.33
N ALA A 27 6.80 8.75 -0.73
CA ALA A 27 7.80 7.78 -0.33
C ALA A 27 8.23 7.05 -1.61
N GLY A 28 9.52 7.11 -1.94
CA GLY A 28 10.07 6.37 -3.07
C GLY A 28 9.80 4.86 -2.93
N PRO A 29 9.85 4.08 -4.03
CA PRO A 29 9.63 2.64 -3.96
C PRO A 29 10.59 2.00 -2.94
N VAL A 30 10.01 1.39 -1.91
CA VAL A 30 10.74 0.66 -0.88
C VAL A 30 10.60 -0.83 -1.19
N ALA A 31 11.71 -1.56 -1.18
CA ALA A 31 11.68 -3.01 -1.28
C ALA A 31 11.09 -3.58 0.01
N VAL A 32 9.84 -4.04 -0.04
CA VAL A 32 9.21 -4.75 1.07
C VAL A 32 9.62 -6.22 1.01
N SER A 33 10.20 -6.70 2.11
CA SER A 33 10.54 -8.10 2.29
C SER A 33 9.38 -8.79 3.01
N TYR A 34 8.86 -9.85 2.42
CA TYR A 34 7.84 -10.71 3.00
C TYR A 34 8.46 -12.02 3.45
N ALA A 35 8.19 -12.41 4.70
CA ALA A 35 8.38 -13.76 5.17
C ALA A 35 7.17 -14.60 4.72
N CYS A 36 7.41 -15.68 3.99
CA CYS A 36 6.38 -16.53 3.43
C CYS A 36 6.50 -17.97 3.93
N GLN A 37 5.36 -18.61 4.13
CA GLN A 37 5.22 -20.03 4.40
C GLN A 37 4.27 -20.63 3.36
N ALA A 38 4.77 -21.60 2.60
CA ALA A 38 3.95 -22.47 1.78
C ALA A 38 3.58 -23.71 2.59
N ASP A 39 2.29 -23.94 2.77
CA ASP A 39 1.77 -25.19 3.28
C ASP A 39 1.67 -26.21 2.15
N THR A 40 2.46 -27.28 2.27
CA THR A 40 2.53 -28.33 1.26
C THR A 40 2.25 -29.67 1.91
N LYS A 41 1.88 -30.67 1.10
CA LYS A 41 1.74 -32.05 1.60
C LYS A 41 3.03 -32.67 2.18
N PHE A 42 4.17 -32.00 2.02
CA PHE A 42 5.47 -32.41 2.56
C PHE A 42 5.87 -31.58 3.81
N GLY A 43 4.93 -30.81 4.36
CA GLY A 43 5.15 -29.90 5.47
C GLY A 43 5.27 -28.44 5.03
N HIS A 44 5.50 -27.57 6.01
CA HIS A 44 5.63 -26.13 5.82
C HIS A 44 7.00 -25.77 5.23
N GLN A 45 7.00 -24.91 4.22
CA GLN A 45 8.19 -24.46 3.53
C GLN A 45 8.32 -22.95 3.65
N HIS A 46 9.35 -22.48 4.32
CA HIS A 46 9.63 -21.05 4.45
C HIS A 46 10.49 -20.54 3.30
N PHE A 47 10.17 -19.33 2.84
CA PHE A 47 10.95 -18.59 1.85
C PHE A 47 10.68 -17.10 2.01
N SER A 48 11.53 -16.26 1.41
CA SER A 48 11.35 -14.81 1.41
C SER A 48 10.96 -14.34 0.02
N LEU A 49 10.03 -13.39 -0.05
CA LEU A 49 9.61 -12.72 -1.27
C LEU A 49 9.93 -11.23 -1.15
N ARG A 50 10.64 -10.67 -2.13
CA ARG A 50 10.85 -9.21 -2.21
C ARG A 50 9.95 -8.64 -3.28
N GLN A 51 9.21 -7.60 -2.92
CA GLN A 51 8.35 -6.83 -3.82
C GLN A 51 8.70 -5.36 -3.63
N GLY A 52 8.98 -4.65 -4.73
CA GLY A 52 9.04 -3.20 -4.69
C GLY A 52 7.65 -2.65 -4.46
N VAL A 53 7.47 -1.82 -3.45
CA VAL A 53 6.20 -1.14 -3.16
C VAL A 53 6.50 0.33 -2.95
N GLY A 54 5.92 1.18 -3.80
CA GLY A 54 5.87 2.61 -3.60
C GLY A 54 4.55 3.02 -2.97
N ALA A 55 4.58 3.98 -2.06
CA ALA A 55 3.37 4.57 -1.53
C ALA A 55 3.46 6.09 -1.50
N SER A 56 2.33 6.76 -1.69
CA SER A 56 2.27 8.21 -1.61
C SER A 56 1.00 8.65 -0.90
N ALA A 57 1.15 9.65 -0.05
CA ALA A 57 0.07 10.32 0.65
C ALA A 57 0.49 11.78 0.91
N PRO A 58 -0.43 12.74 1.12
CA PRO A 58 -0.08 14.08 1.54
C PRO A 58 0.76 14.09 2.83
N ALA A 59 1.78 14.95 2.91
CA ALA A 59 2.58 15.09 4.12
C ALA A 59 1.73 15.59 5.31
N VAL A 60 0.75 16.47 5.01
CA VAL A 60 -0.11 17.12 5.99
C VAL A 60 -1.53 17.18 5.45
N VAL A 61 -2.52 16.90 6.29
CA VAL A 61 -3.95 17.04 6.00
C VAL A 61 -4.67 17.80 7.11
N LYS A 62 -5.71 18.55 6.74
CA LYS A 62 -6.58 19.23 7.72
C LYS A 62 -7.45 18.19 8.44
N PRO A 63 -7.81 18.45 9.71
CA PRO A 63 -8.78 17.62 10.42
C PRO A 63 -10.08 17.46 9.63
N GLY A 64 -10.58 16.24 9.48
CA GLY A 64 -11.81 15.94 8.74
C GLY A 64 -11.74 16.07 7.22
N ALA A 65 -10.56 16.38 6.64
CA ALA A 65 -10.38 16.44 5.19
C ALA A 65 -10.31 15.03 4.59
N THR A 66 -10.81 14.91 3.36
CA THR A 66 -10.63 13.71 2.54
C THR A 66 -9.30 13.81 1.79
N PHE A 67 -8.57 12.71 1.71
CA PHE A 67 -7.31 12.60 0.99
C PHE A 67 -7.10 11.18 0.47
N ASP A 68 -6.21 11.03 -0.49
CA ASP A 68 -5.91 9.75 -1.11
C ASP A 68 -4.55 9.22 -0.65
N VAL A 69 -4.50 7.92 -0.41
CA VAL A 69 -3.29 7.13 -0.23
C VAL A 69 -3.17 6.21 -1.45
N VAL A 70 -2.07 6.32 -2.18
CA VAL A 70 -1.80 5.49 -3.35
C VAL A 70 -0.71 4.49 -3.00
N VAL A 71 -0.97 3.20 -3.21
CA VAL A 71 -0.02 2.10 -3.05
C VAL A 71 0.20 1.46 -4.42
N ASN A 72 1.43 1.58 -4.92
CA ASN A 72 1.89 0.98 -6.17
C ASN A 72 2.80 -0.19 -5.84
N ALA A 73 2.55 -1.35 -6.41
CA ALA A 73 3.54 -2.41 -6.44
C ALA A 73 4.35 -2.30 -7.74
N ASP A 74 5.62 -2.69 -7.72
CA ASP A 74 6.45 -2.78 -8.91
C ASP A 74 6.13 -4.05 -9.69
N SER A 75 6.55 -4.08 -10.97
CA SER A 75 6.43 -5.27 -11.79
C SER A 75 7.30 -6.39 -11.22
N GLY A 76 6.71 -7.57 -11.07
CA GLY A 76 7.39 -8.76 -10.60
C GLY A 76 7.47 -9.84 -11.66
N ALA A 77 8.23 -10.88 -11.37
CA ALA A 77 8.17 -12.14 -12.09
C ALA A 77 7.90 -13.26 -11.09
N LEU A 78 6.95 -14.14 -11.41
CA LEU A 78 6.79 -15.36 -10.64
C LEU A 78 7.96 -16.30 -10.96
N PRO A 79 8.64 -16.86 -9.97
CA PRO A 79 9.66 -17.86 -10.23
C PRO A 79 9.02 -19.06 -10.93
N GLY A 80 9.61 -19.53 -12.02
CA GLY A 80 9.18 -20.77 -12.69
C GLY A 80 9.49 -22.01 -11.85
N GLU A 81 10.39 -21.89 -10.88
CA GLU A 81 10.81 -22.97 -9.99
C GLU A 81 11.22 -22.42 -8.62
N VAL A 82 10.84 -23.12 -7.54
CA VAL A 82 11.24 -22.81 -6.16
C VAL A 82 11.77 -24.08 -5.52
N LYS A 83 13.03 -24.12 -5.10
CA LYS A 83 13.65 -25.28 -4.43
C LYS A 83 13.45 -26.63 -5.17
N GLY A 84 13.56 -26.65 -6.51
CA GLY A 84 13.38 -27.88 -7.32
C GLY A 84 11.93 -28.18 -7.71
N PHE A 85 10.98 -27.34 -7.29
CA PHE A 85 9.56 -27.50 -7.56
C PHE A 85 9.10 -26.53 -8.65
N LYS A 86 8.61 -27.04 -9.79
CA LYS A 86 8.12 -26.19 -10.87
C LYS A 86 6.83 -25.50 -10.47
N VAL A 87 6.81 -24.19 -10.47
CA VAL A 87 5.58 -23.40 -10.25
C VAL A 87 4.82 -23.40 -11.57
N LYS A 88 3.61 -23.94 -11.56
CA LYS A 88 2.74 -23.96 -12.75
C LYS A 88 1.95 -22.67 -12.84
N GLU A 89 1.31 -22.28 -11.75
CA GLU A 89 0.47 -21.09 -11.67
C GLU A 89 0.23 -20.66 -10.23
N VAL A 90 -0.13 -19.39 -10.05
CA VAL A 90 -0.63 -18.82 -8.80
C VAL A 90 -2.08 -18.34 -9.01
N ARG A 91 -2.93 -18.59 -8.02
CA ARG A 91 -4.35 -18.20 -7.98
C ARG A 91 -4.70 -17.60 -6.62
N GLU A 92 -5.88 -16.97 -6.56
CA GLU A 92 -6.48 -16.49 -5.31
C GLU A 92 -5.52 -15.60 -4.50
N LEU A 93 -4.80 -14.71 -5.19
CA LEU A 93 -3.93 -13.76 -4.51
C LEU A 93 -4.82 -12.74 -3.78
N SER A 94 -4.57 -12.57 -2.49
CA SER A 94 -5.25 -11.61 -1.65
C SER A 94 -4.23 -10.81 -0.87
N LEU A 95 -4.11 -9.51 -1.16
CA LEU A 95 -3.27 -8.55 -0.45
C LEU A 95 -4.15 -7.68 0.44
N ARG A 96 -3.79 -7.58 1.72
CA ARG A 96 -4.53 -6.84 2.74
C ARG A 96 -3.75 -5.59 3.16
N VAL A 97 -4.45 -4.48 3.26
CA VAL A 97 -3.93 -3.18 3.68
C VAL A 97 -4.84 -2.65 4.79
N PRO A 98 -4.34 -2.44 6.01
CA PRO A 98 -5.14 -1.89 7.10
C PRO A 98 -5.56 -0.46 6.80
N ILE A 99 -6.76 -0.09 7.23
CA ILE A 99 -7.17 1.31 7.34
C ILE A 99 -6.39 1.91 8.51
N PRO A 100 -5.56 2.94 8.29
CA PRO A 100 -4.67 3.45 9.31
C PRO A 100 -5.45 4.14 10.43
N ALA A 101 -4.88 4.11 11.64
CA ALA A 101 -5.44 4.83 12.79
C ALA A 101 -5.56 6.33 12.50
N ASN A 102 -6.42 7.03 13.25
CA ASN A 102 -6.74 8.44 13.05
C ASN A 102 -7.30 8.76 11.65
N SER A 103 -7.84 7.77 10.95
CA SER A 103 -8.52 7.93 9.68
C SER A 103 -9.80 7.09 9.61
N SER A 104 -10.65 7.37 8.64
CA SER A 104 -11.84 6.57 8.32
C SER A 104 -11.90 6.33 6.82
N TYR A 105 -12.35 5.14 6.43
CA TYR A 105 -12.44 4.75 5.02
C TYR A 105 -13.61 5.44 4.32
N VAL A 106 -13.35 5.95 3.11
CA VAL A 106 -14.35 6.56 2.23
C VAL A 106 -14.55 5.69 0.99
N GLY A 107 -13.47 5.21 0.38
CA GLY A 107 -13.53 4.40 -0.84
C GLY A 107 -12.17 3.84 -1.24
N ALA A 108 -12.17 2.91 -2.19
CA ALA A 108 -10.96 2.39 -2.80
C ALA A 108 -11.19 2.11 -4.28
N THR A 109 -10.16 2.33 -5.08
CA THR A 109 -10.17 2.05 -6.50
C THR A 109 -8.87 1.35 -6.90
N LEU A 110 -8.96 0.53 -7.94
CA LEU A 110 -7.82 -0.13 -8.55
C LEU A 110 -7.61 0.42 -9.95
N SER A 111 -6.35 0.62 -10.34
CA SER A 111 -5.98 1.03 -11.69
C SER A 111 -4.76 0.26 -12.19
N GLY A 112 -4.70 0.08 -13.52
CA GLY A 112 -3.61 -0.67 -14.16
C GLY A 112 -3.63 -2.17 -13.82
N GLY A 113 -2.43 -2.74 -13.64
CA GLY A 113 -2.22 -4.17 -13.49
C GLY A 113 -2.13 -4.91 -14.84
N SER A 114 -1.27 -5.92 -14.91
CA SER A 114 -1.07 -6.71 -16.13
C SER A 114 -0.54 -8.11 -15.81
N GLY A 115 -0.74 -9.07 -16.73
CA GLY A 115 -0.28 -10.45 -16.55
C GLY A 115 -1.01 -11.23 -15.44
N LEU A 116 -2.14 -10.72 -14.92
CA LEU A 116 -2.85 -11.28 -13.77
C LEU A 116 -3.82 -12.42 -14.11
N GLY A 117 -4.08 -12.67 -15.40
CA GLY A 117 -5.02 -13.70 -15.87
C GLY A 117 -6.48 -13.50 -15.46
N SER A 118 -6.80 -12.38 -14.80
CA SER A 118 -8.12 -12.02 -14.31
C SER A 118 -8.18 -10.51 -14.02
N THR A 119 -9.38 -9.96 -13.91
CA THR A 119 -9.59 -8.59 -13.44
C THR A 119 -9.48 -8.55 -11.92
N PRO A 120 -8.60 -7.71 -11.33
CA PRO A 120 -8.50 -7.59 -9.89
C PRO A 120 -9.73 -6.88 -9.31
N SER A 121 -10.10 -7.22 -8.09
CA SER A 121 -11.17 -6.56 -7.34
C SER A 121 -10.66 -6.03 -6.00
N VAL A 122 -11.36 -5.05 -5.44
CA VAL A 122 -11.07 -4.49 -4.12
C VAL A 122 -12.31 -4.54 -3.24
N GLU A 123 -12.13 -4.92 -1.99
CA GLU A 123 -13.18 -4.97 -0.99
C GLU A 123 -12.66 -4.34 0.31
N ALA A 124 -13.50 -3.60 1.03
CA ALA A 124 -13.16 -3.03 2.33
C ALA A 124 -14.11 -3.57 3.40
N ALA A 125 -13.57 -4.25 4.40
CA ALA A 125 -14.33 -4.83 5.50
C ALA A 125 -13.48 -4.91 6.78
N GLY A 126 -14.11 -4.71 7.94
CA GLY A 126 -13.46 -4.94 9.24
C GLY A 126 -12.19 -4.11 9.48
N GLY A 127 -12.09 -2.89 8.93
CA GLY A 127 -10.89 -2.06 9.08
C GLY A 127 -9.76 -2.41 8.11
N VAL A 128 -9.99 -3.26 7.10
CA VAL A 128 -8.96 -3.71 6.15
C VAL A 128 -9.49 -3.59 4.72
N VAL A 129 -8.67 -3.05 3.83
CA VAL A 129 -8.88 -3.05 2.37
C VAL A 129 -8.15 -4.26 1.79
N THR A 130 -8.86 -5.11 1.08
CA THR A 130 -8.33 -6.34 0.48
C THR A 130 -8.41 -6.26 -1.04
N ILE A 131 -7.25 -6.38 -1.70
CA ILE A 131 -7.14 -6.55 -3.14
C ILE A 131 -7.17 -8.06 -3.42
N LYS A 132 -8.04 -8.49 -4.33
CA LYS A 132 -8.14 -9.90 -4.75
C LYS A 132 -7.83 -10.04 -6.24
N VAL A 133 -7.07 -11.08 -6.57
CA VAL A 133 -6.74 -11.48 -7.93
C VAL A 133 -6.99 -12.97 -8.06
N ALA A 134 -7.99 -13.36 -8.84
CA ALA A 134 -8.36 -14.77 -8.98
C ALA A 134 -7.27 -15.61 -9.68
N GLY A 135 -6.52 -14.98 -10.60
CA GLY A 135 -5.59 -15.68 -11.47
C GLY A 135 -6.30 -16.42 -12.62
N PRO A 136 -5.60 -17.32 -13.33
CA PRO A 136 -4.25 -17.81 -13.04
C PRO A 136 -3.14 -16.88 -13.53
N ILE A 137 -2.09 -16.74 -12.73
CA ILE A 137 -0.82 -16.15 -13.13
C ILE A 137 0.17 -17.30 -13.39
N PRO A 138 0.62 -17.53 -14.63
CA PRO A 138 1.54 -18.64 -14.93
C PRO A 138 2.89 -18.49 -14.21
N GLY A 139 3.47 -19.61 -13.76
CA GLY A 139 4.83 -19.60 -13.22
C GLY A 139 5.85 -19.23 -14.30
N GLY A 140 6.84 -18.42 -13.95
CA GLY A 140 7.80 -17.85 -14.90
C GLY A 140 7.29 -16.61 -15.65
N ALA A 141 6.01 -16.23 -15.49
CA ALA A 141 5.47 -15.03 -16.13
C ALA A 141 5.82 -13.77 -15.35
N GLY A 142 6.03 -12.68 -16.10
CA GLY A 142 6.00 -11.33 -15.56
C GLY A 142 4.57 -10.93 -15.21
N TYR A 143 4.38 -10.22 -14.11
CA TYR A 143 3.10 -9.69 -13.67
C TYR A 143 3.27 -8.31 -13.05
N GLN A 144 2.21 -7.52 -13.10
CA GLN A 144 2.12 -6.21 -12.47
C GLN A 144 0.84 -6.19 -11.65
N LEU A 145 0.95 -6.03 -10.33
CA LEU A 145 -0.23 -5.82 -9.49
C LEU A 145 -0.83 -4.43 -9.77
N PRO A 146 -2.16 -4.26 -9.61
CA PRO A 146 -2.79 -2.96 -9.81
C PRO A 146 -2.32 -1.97 -8.75
N SER A 147 -2.33 -0.68 -9.11
CA SER A 147 -2.22 0.40 -8.13
C SER A 147 -3.51 0.46 -7.32
N LEU A 148 -3.39 0.52 -6.00
CA LEU A 148 -4.50 0.74 -5.08
C LEU A 148 -4.52 2.20 -4.66
N THR A 149 -5.62 2.88 -4.92
CA THR A 149 -5.91 4.21 -4.36
C THR A 149 -6.98 4.07 -3.29
N VAL A 150 -6.63 4.32 -2.03
CA VAL A 150 -7.55 4.35 -0.90
C VAL A 150 -7.86 5.79 -0.54
N GLN A 151 -9.13 6.16 -0.60
CA GLN A 151 -9.61 7.44 -0.13
C GLN A 151 -9.97 7.34 1.35
N LEU A 152 -9.33 8.21 2.14
CA LEU A 152 -9.47 8.26 3.59
C LEU A 152 -9.96 9.64 4.02
N ARG A 153 -10.64 9.70 5.15
CA ARG A 153 -10.99 10.93 5.84
C ARG A 153 -10.19 11.04 7.14
N ALA A 154 -9.44 12.12 7.28
CA ALA A 154 -8.61 12.38 8.44
C ALA A 154 -9.43 12.57 9.72
N GLY A 155 -8.89 12.10 10.83
CA GLY A 155 -9.41 12.31 12.18
C GLY A 155 -9.21 13.74 12.67
N ARG A 156 -9.19 13.92 13.99
CA ARG A 156 -9.10 15.25 14.62
C ARG A 156 -7.67 15.79 14.71
N SER A 157 -6.70 14.93 15.02
CA SER A 157 -5.29 15.28 15.21
C SER A 157 -4.44 14.00 15.25
N GLY A 158 -3.12 14.15 15.21
CA GLY A 158 -2.16 13.04 15.29
C GLY A 158 -1.54 12.71 13.93
N ALA A 159 -0.96 11.52 13.83
CA ALA A 159 -0.37 11.00 12.60
C ALA A 159 -1.21 9.86 12.02
N ILE A 160 -1.18 9.75 10.70
CA ILE A 160 -1.73 8.64 9.92
C ILE A 160 -0.55 7.96 9.26
N GLU A 161 -0.26 6.73 9.69
CA GLU A 161 0.81 5.91 9.12
C GLU A 161 0.19 4.78 8.33
N THR A 162 0.54 4.67 7.04
CA THR A 162 0.07 3.57 6.20
C THR A 162 1.11 2.47 6.20
N SER A 163 0.67 1.23 6.38
CA SER A 163 1.53 0.05 6.38
C SER A 163 0.84 -1.09 5.66
N LEU A 164 1.53 -2.21 5.50
CA LEU A 164 0.95 -3.42 4.95
C LEU A 164 0.38 -4.27 6.08
N GLN A 165 -0.67 -5.05 5.82
CA GLN A 165 -1.22 -5.93 6.85
C GLN A 165 -0.22 -7.05 7.15
N GLY A 166 -0.34 -7.63 8.34
CA GLY A 166 0.20 -8.93 8.67
C GLY A 166 1.38 -8.89 9.64
N THR A 167 1.42 -9.89 10.52
CA THR A 167 2.41 -10.00 11.61
C THR A 167 2.92 -11.43 11.81
N SER A 168 2.24 -12.42 11.24
CA SER A 168 2.58 -13.84 11.35
C SER A 168 1.96 -14.63 10.20
N PHE A 169 2.24 -15.93 10.11
CA PHE A 169 1.60 -16.81 9.12
C PHE A 169 0.11 -17.05 9.41
N ASP A 170 -0.33 -16.93 10.66
CA ASP A 170 -1.74 -17.02 11.06
C ASP A 170 -2.50 -15.69 10.87
N ASN A 171 -1.78 -14.57 10.84
CA ASN A 171 -2.30 -13.25 10.47
C ASN A 171 -1.51 -12.70 9.26
N PRO A 172 -1.72 -13.26 8.06
CA PRO A 172 -0.96 -12.85 6.88
C PRO A 172 -1.50 -11.56 6.26
N GLY A 173 -0.58 -10.81 5.68
CA GLY A 173 -0.88 -9.66 4.82
C GLY A 173 -1.12 -10.02 3.37
N LEU A 174 -0.44 -11.06 2.91
CA LEU A 174 -0.52 -11.56 1.55
C LEU A 174 -0.79 -13.06 1.60
N THR A 175 -1.81 -13.50 0.88
CA THR A 175 -2.13 -14.92 0.73
C THR A 175 -2.27 -15.25 -0.75
N LEU A 176 -1.89 -16.46 -1.15
CA LEU A 176 -2.04 -16.96 -2.51
C LEU A 176 -2.09 -18.49 -2.52
N GLN A 177 -2.62 -19.07 -3.57
CA GLN A 177 -2.59 -20.50 -3.82
C GLN A 177 -1.61 -20.80 -4.96
N ALA A 178 -0.50 -21.45 -4.66
CA ALA A 178 0.47 -21.89 -5.65
C ALA A 178 0.17 -23.32 -6.11
N THR A 179 0.07 -23.53 -7.42
CA THR A 179 0.04 -24.88 -8.00
C THR A 179 1.43 -25.24 -8.49
N ILE A 180 1.95 -26.33 -7.95
CA ILE A 180 3.31 -26.81 -8.14
C ILE A 180 3.28 -28.17 -8.82
N LYS A 181 4.20 -28.40 -9.77
CA LYS A 181 4.40 -29.70 -10.41
C LYS A 181 5.75 -30.28 -10.00
N TRP A 182 5.72 -31.50 -9.46
CA TRP A 182 6.91 -32.28 -9.13
C TRP A 182 6.83 -33.66 -9.77
N LYS A 183 7.73 -33.92 -10.73
CA LYS A 183 7.71 -35.14 -11.57
C LYS A 183 6.31 -35.37 -12.17
N PHE A 184 5.58 -36.38 -11.68
CA PHE A 184 4.24 -36.76 -12.14
C PHE A 184 3.10 -36.25 -11.26
N VAL A 185 3.39 -35.53 -10.17
CA VAL A 185 2.37 -35.09 -9.21
C VAL A 185 2.18 -33.57 -9.27
N THR A 186 0.90 -33.15 -9.28
CA THR A 186 0.51 -31.74 -9.14
C THR A 186 0.02 -31.51 -7.71
N ILE A 187 0.51 -30.47 -7.06
CA ILE A 187 0.23 -30.16 -5.66
C ILE A 187 -0.25 -28.70 -5.61
N LYS A 188 -1.33 -28.47 -4.88
CA LYS A 188 -1.76 -27.12 -4.51
C LYS A 188 -1.21 -26.82 -3.13
N SER A 189 -0.60 -25.66 -2.98
CA SER A 189 0.00 -25.20 -1.75
C SER A 189 -0.57 -23.83 -1.41
N ALA A 190 -1.19 -23.71 -0.24
CA ALA A 190 -1.58 -22.42 0.29
C ALA A 190 -0.32 -21.68 0.75
N VAL A 191 -0.19 -20.42 0.42
CA VAL A 191 0.94 -19.58 0.80
C VAL A 191 0.42 -18.41 1.61
N ALA A 192 1.01 -18.23 2.79
CA ALA A 192 0.74 -17.11 3.68
C ALA A 192 2.05 -16.33 3.85
N CYS A 193 1.97 -15.01 3.69
CA CYS A 193 3.11 -14.13 3.84
C CYS A 193 2.75 -12.91 4.69
N TYR A 194 3.72 -12.43 5.47
CA TYR A 194 3.63 -11.17 6.19
C TYR A 194 4.90 -10.33 5.95
N PRO A 195 4.79 -8.99 5.91
CA PRO A 195 5.95 -8.11 5.78
C PRO A 195 6.84 -8.20 7.03
N ASP A 196 8.16 -8.36 6.84
CA ASP A 196 9.15 -8.44 7.91
C ASP A 196 10.48 -7.78 7.50
N PRO A 197 10.83 -6.60 8.08
CA PRO A 197 10.05 -5.82 9.04
C PRO A 197 8.87 -5.10 8.38
N ASN A 198 7.79 -4.87 9.14
CA ASN A 198 6.61 -4.12 8.67
C ASN A 198 6.72 -2.64 9.03
N SER A 199 7.59 -1.92 8.33
CA SER A 199 7.73 -0.46 8.50
C SER A 199 6.61 0.31 7.79
N PRO A 200 6.20 1.47 8.31
CA PRO A 200 5.22 2.33 7.63
C PRO A 200 5.77 2.79 6.27
N LEU A 201 4.89 2.76 5.26
CA LEU A 201 5.17 3.17 3.89
C LEU A 201 4.99 4.68 3.72
N THR A 202 4.00 5.29 4.38
CA THR A 202 3.79 6.74 4.39
C THR A 202 3.49 7.26 5.78
N HIS A 203 3.76 8.55 5.97
CA HIS A 203 3.43 9.30 7.16
C HIS A 203 2.71 10.59 6.77
N THR A 204 1.55 10.82 7.38
CA THR A 204 0.72 12.01 7.14
C THR A 204 0.33 12.64 8.47
N ASP A 205 0.69 13.90 8.67
CA ASP A 205 0.33 14.67 9.87
C ASP A 205 -1.06 15.31 9.74
N ILE A 206 -1.90 15.17 10.77
CA ILE A 206 -3.19 15.86 10.87
C ILE A 206 -2.98 17.16 11.64
N ARG A 207 -2.97 18.29 10.93
CA ARG A 207 -2.78 19.61 11.54
C ARG A 207 -3.65 20.66 10.85
N ALA A 208 -4.09 21.65 11.62
CA ALA A 208 -4.66 22.86 11.02
C ALA A 208 -3.55 23.56 10.25
N THR A 209 -3.73 23.76 8.96
CA THR A 209 -2.83 24.61 8.16
C THR A 209 -3.04 26.03 8.65
N GLN A 210 -2.01 26.61 9.25
CA GLN A 210 -1.95 28.03 9.63
C GLN A 210 -1.83 28.91 8.39
#